data_AF-A0A5B0BLS9-F1
#
_entry.id   AF-A0A5B0BLS9-F1
#
_cell.length_a   1.000
_cell.length_b   1.000
_cell.length_c   1.000
_cell.angle_alpha   90.00
_cell.angle_beta   90.00
_cell.angle_gamma   90.00
#
_symmetry.space_group_name_H-M   'P 1'
#
loop_
_entity.id
_entity.type
_entity.pdbx_description
1 polymer ?
#
loop_
_entity_poly.entity_id
_entity_poly.type
_entity_poly.pdbx_seq_one_letter_code
_entity_poly.pdbx_strand_id
1 'polypeptide(L)'
;MKTVFIYEDGIYPWDQGCPSDDKDYITLTLLNHTLIEVWPSWCKLELLLMKTWPIVVSWGTFGIKPYSKTQEYLALKSFSKKAGPGDTLKKNEATSIYSYIKYINTPATKVDPSTLGSTRGSVRLMKTPNSETTDLWQKLSALDYISTTDDFRLILSDNATLSIRFFNGETYGAIQLICHSKHKKTSY
;
A
#
# COMPACT_ATOMS: atom_id res chain seq x y z
N MET A 1 8.47 -3.99 24.10
CA MET A 1 9.83 -3.58 23.65
C MET A 1 9.75 -2.22 22.94
N LYS A 2 10.85 -1.47 22.77
CA LYS A 2 10.80 -0.22 21.98
C LYS A 2 10.80 -0.57 20.48
N THR A 3 9.91 0.03 19.70
CA THR A 3 9.88 -0.09 18.24
C THR A 3 11.20 0.38 17.64
N VAL A 4 11.80 -0.45 16.79
CA VAL A 4 13.02 -0.14 16.05
C VAL A 4 12.65 0.55 14.73
N PHE A 5 13.45 1.54 14.34
CA PHE A 5 13.33 2.23 13.05
C PHE A 5 14.55 1.90 12.20
N ILE A 6 14.31 1.34 11.02
CA ILE A 6 15.34 1.00 10.04
C ILE A 6 15.12 1.91 8.84
N TYR A 7 16.20 2.56 8.39
CA TYR A 7 16.19 3.47 7.26
C TYR A 7 17.20 2.99 6.23
N GLU A 8 16.76 2.81 4.99
CA GLU A 8 17.55 2.26 3.88
C GLU A 8 17.35 3.14 2.63
N ASP A 9 18.45 3.50 1.97
CA ASP A 9 18.40 4.18 0.66
C ASP A 9 18.22 3.11 -0.43
N GLY A 10 17.04 3.06 -1.05
CA GLY A 10 16.63 1.99 -1.97
C GLY A 10 15.19 1.50 -1.74
N ILE A 11 14.81 0.49 -2.51
CA ILE A 11 13.54 -0.24 -2.40
C ILE A 11 13.84 -1.61 -1.78
N TYR A 12 13.47 -1.81 -0.51
CA TYR A 12 13.72 -3.06 0.25
C TYR A 12 12.44 -3.67 0.81
N PRO A 13 11.53 -4.19 -0.03
CA PRO A 13 10.28 -4.81 0.43
C PRO A 13 10.57 -6.17 1.04
N TRP A 14 10.14 -6.42 2.27
CA TRP A 14 10.47 -7.65 2.99
C TRP A 14 9.81 -8.92 2.46
N ASP A 15 8.75 -8.79 1.66
CA ASP A 15 8.07 -9.93 1.03
C ASP A 15 8.55 -10.26 -0.39
N GLN A 16 9.57 -9.55 -0.87
CA GLN A 16 10.16 -9.72 -2.19
C GLN A 16 11.62 -10.18 -2.10
N GLY A 17 12.01 -11.09 -3.00
CA GLY A 17 13.34 -11.72 -2.97
C GLY A 17 14.47 -10.86 -3.56
N CYS A 18 14.14 -9.77 -4.26
CA CYS A 18 15.11 -8.95 -4.98
C CYS A 18 14.97 -7.47 -4.57
N PRO A 19 15.73 -7.00 -3.57
CA PRO A 19 15.79 -5.58 -3.24
C PRO A 19 16.47 -4.78 -4.37
N SER A 20 16.38 -3.46 -4.30
CA SER A 20 17.01 -2.54 -5.25
C SER A 20 17.70 -1.38 -4.54
N ASP A 21 19.00 -1.20 -4.80
CA ASP A 21 19.84 -0.11 -4.25
C ASP A 21 19.61 1.24 -4.97
N ASP A 22 18.41 1.46 -5.49
CA ASP A 22 18.04 2.63 -6.28
C ASP A 22 17.85 3.84 -5.36
N LYS A 23 18.85 4.72 -5.35
CA LYS A 23 18.93 5.88 -4.44
C LYS A 23 17.88 6.96 -4.69
N ASP A 24 17.12 6.85 -5.78
CA ASP A 24 15.95 7.70 -6.01
C ASP A 24 14.78 7.32 -5.09
N TYR A 25 14.90 6.22 -4.34
CA TYR A 25 13.92 5.75 -3.38
C TYR A 25 14.51 5.56 -1.99
N ILE A 26 13.63 5.55 -0.99
CA ILE A 26 13.95 5.27 0.39
C ILE A 26 12.94 4.28 0.95
N THR A 27 13.42 3.37 1.80
CA THR A 27 12.60 2.42 2.56
C THR A 27 12.77 2.72 4.05
N LEU A 28 11.65 2.94 4.74
CA LEU A 28 11.59 3.10 6.20
C LEU A 28 10.80 1.93 6.77
N THR A 29 11.39 1.19 7.70
CA THR A 29 10.73 0.08 8.39
C THR A 29 10.59 0.34 9.87
N LEU A 30 9.38 0.20 10.40
CA LEU A 30 9.10 0.14 11.83
C LEU A 30 8.96 -1.33 12.21
N LEU A 31 9.74 -1.79 13.18
CA LEU A 31 9.82 -3.21 13.57
C LEU A 31 9.62 -3.40 15.07
N ASN A 32 8.85 -4.44 15.43
CA ASN A 32 8.74 -4.94 16.80
C ASN A 32 8.35 -6.44 16.79
N HIS A 33 8.19 -7.06 17.95
CA HIS A 33 7.80 -8.48 18.08
C HIS A 33 6.42 -8.78 17.49
N THR A 34 5.48 -7.84 17.53
CA THR A 34 4.15 -7.99 16.96
C THR A 34 3.69 -6.70 16.28
N LEU A 35 2.76 -6.82 15.31
CA LEU A 35 2.24 -5.64 14.60
C LEU A 35 1.48 -4.71 15.57
N ILE A 36 0.82 -5.30 16.57
CA ILE A 36 0.13 -4.59 17.65
C ILE A 36 1.12 -3.69 18.41
N GLU A 37 2.34 -4.15 18.68
CA GLU A 37 3.35 -3.36 19.37
C GLU A 37 3.96 -2.25 18.49
N VAL A 38 4.01 -2.43 17.17
CA VAL A 38 4.43 -1.37 16.23
C VAL A 38 3.34 -0.29 16.07
N TRP A 39 2.07 -0.68 16.21
CA TRP A 39 0.91 0.15 15.87
C TRP A 39 0.88 1.53 16.53
N PRO A 40 1.17 1.69 17.83
CA PRO A 40 1.18 3.02 18.46
C PRO A 40 2.22 3.98 17.84
N SER A 41 3.38 3.46 17.43
CA SER A 41 4.40 4.26 16.72
C SER A 41 3.93 4.63 15.32
N TRP A 42 3.27 3.70 14.64
CA TRP A 42 2.65 3.96 13.35
C TRP A 42 1.55 5.03 13.41
N CYS A 43 0.62 4.94 14.36
CA CYS A 43 -0.44 5.94 14.53
C CYS A 43 0.13 7.36 14.71
N LYS A 44 1.22 7.51 15.47
CA LYS A 44 1.91 8.79 15.63
C LYS A 44 2.54 9.28 14.33
N LEU A 45 3.18 8.37 13.58
CA LEU A 45 3.80 8.68 12.30
C LEU A 45 2.75 9.04 11.23
N GLU A 46 1.68 8.26 11.10
CA GLU A 46 0.58 8.50 10.17
C GLU A 46 -0.03 9.88 10.37
N LEU A 47 -0.26 10.30 11.62
CA LEU A 47 -0.77 11.64 11.92
C LEU A 47 0.15 12.77 11.41
N LEU A 48 1.47 12.55 11.40
CA LEU A 48 2.42 13.50 10.82
C LEU A 48 2.39 13.45 9.30
N LEU A 49 2.35 12.25 8.72
CA LEU A 49 2.31 12.06 7.27
C LEU A 49 1.03 12.63 6.64
N MET A 50 -0.11 12.51 7.31
CA MET A 50 -1.39 13.06 6.84
C MET A 50 -1.38 14.57 6.61
N LYS A 51 -0.43 15.32 7.20
CA LYS A 51 -0.27 16.76 6.92
C LYS A 51 0.18 17.04 5.49
N THR A 52 0.93 16.12 4.89
CA THR A 52 1.49 16.24 3.54
C THR A 52 0.78 15.32 2.55
N TRP A 53 0.42 14.12 2.99
CA TRP A 53 -0.30 13.10 2.22
C TRP A 53 -1.64 12.74 2.87
N PRO A 54 -2.64 13.64 2.81
CA PRO A 54 -3.92 13.43 3.50
C PRO A 54 -4.81 12.36 2.85
N ILE A 55 -4.59 12.03 1.57
CA ILE A 55 -5.42 11.07 0.85
C ILE A 55 -4.84 9.68 1.06
N VAL A 56 -5.61 8.78 1.68
CA VAL A 56 -5.21 7.39 1.87
C VAL A 56 -6.09 6.49 1.02
N VAL A 57 -5.46 5.68 0.16
CA VAL A 57 -6.16 4.70 -0.67
C VAL A 57 -5.53 3.33 -0.52
N SER A 58 -6.32 2.28 -0.66
CA SER A 58 -5.84 0.92 -0.87
C SER A 58 -6.12 0.53 -2.31
N TRP A 59 -5.06 0.21 -3.04
CA TRP A 59 -5.17 -0.48 -4.30
C TRP A 59 -5.02 -1.98 -4.06
N GLY A 60 -5.77 -2.79 -4.77
CA GLY A 60 -5.54 -4.22 -4.80
C GLY A 60 -6.25 -4.92 -5.95
N THR A 61 -5.99 -6.20 -6.07
CA THR A 61 -6.45 -7.06 -7.16
C THR A 61 -6.91 -8.38 -6.59
N PHE A 62 -7.91 -8.98 -7.23
CA PHE A 62 -8.33 -10.33 -6.89
C PHE A 62 -7.30 -11.38 -7.35
N GLY A 63 -6.33 -11.00 -8.18
CA GLY A 63 -5.22 -11.83 -8.66
C GLY A 63 -5.62 -12.99 -9.59
N ILE A 64 -6.92 -13.30 -9.67
CA ILE A 64 -7.45 -14.44 -10.40
C ILE A 64 -8.66 -13.98 -11.21
N LYS A 65 -8.68 -14.38 -12.48
CA LYS A 65 -9.83 -14.17 -13.36
C LYS A 65 -11.03 -14.97 -12.80
N PRO A 66 -12.22 -14.36 -12.68
CA PRO A 66 -13.42 -15.11 -12.31
C PRO A 66 -13.66 -16.29 -13.27
N TYR A 67 -13.80 -17.49 -12.73
CA TYR A 67 -13.99 -18.71 -13.52
C TYR A 67 -15.44 -18.87 -14.03
N SER A 68 -16.39 -18.12 -13.46
CA SER A 68 -17.79 -18.13 -13.88
C SER A 68 -18.46 -16.77 -13.69
N LYS A 69 -19.57 -16.56 -14.41
CA LYS A 69 -20.42 -15.36 -14.26
C LYS A 69 -20.98 -15.23 -12.84
N THR A 70 -21.25 -16.34 -12.17
CA THR A 70 -21.70 -16.35 -10.78
C THR A 70 -20.62 -15.83 -9.82
N GLN A 71 -19.37 -16.26 -9.99
CA GLN A 71 -18.26 -15.75 -9.18
C GLN A 71 -18.02 -14.26 -9.44
N GLU A 72 -18.01 -13.84 -10.70
CA GLU A 72 -17.90 -12.43 -11.10
C GLU A 72 -19.00 -11.59 -10.44
N TYR A 73 -20.24 -12.05 -10.49
CA TYR A 73 -21.38 -11.40 -9.86
C TYR A 73 -21.26 -11.32 -8.33
N LEU A 74 -20.87 -12.41 -7.66
CA LEU A 74 -20.71 -12.44 -6.20
C LEU A 74 -19.59 -11.49 -5.76
N ALA A 75 -18.47 -11.43 -6.48
CA ALA A 75 -17.37 -10.52 -6.20
C ALA A 75 -17.83 -9.05 -6.32
N LEU A 76 -18.47 -8.70 -7.44
CA LEU A 76 -19.05 -7.36 -7.67
C LEU A 76 -20.03 -7.00 -6.57
N LYS A 77 -20.98 -7.88 -6.25
CA LYS A 77 -21.98 -7.66 -5.20
C LYS A 77 -21.35 -7.49 -3.83
N SER A 78 -20.33 -8.29 -3.50
CA SER A 78 -19.62 -8.20 -2.22
C SER A 78 -18.84 -6.88 -2.09
N PHE A 79 -18.28 -6.38 -3.19
CA PHE A 79 -17.60 -5.09 -3.24
C PHE A 79 -18.60 -3.96 -3.09
N SER A 80 -19.65 -3.92 -3.92
CA SER A 80 -20.66 -2.86 -3.88
C SER A 80 -21.32 -2.70 -2.52
N LYS A 81 -21.53 -3.80 -1.78
CA LYS A 81 -22.06 -3.75 -0.40
C LYS A 81 -21.15 -3.04 0.60
N LYS A 82 -19.84 -3.05 0.35
CA LYS A 82 -18.80 -2.50 1.24
C LYS A 82 -18.15 -1.22 0.69
N ALA A 83 -18.51 -0.82 -0.53
CA ALA A 83 -17.91 0.30 -1.22
C ALA A 83 -18.36 1.62 -0.61
N GLY A 84 -17.40 2.47 -0.29
CA GLY A 84 -17.64 3.85 0.13
C GLY A 84 -17.69 4.82 -1.07
N PRO A 85 -17.96 6.11 -0.80
CA PRO A 85 -17.87 7.16 -1.82
C PRO A 85 -16.46 7.21 -2.44
N GLY A 86 -16.40 7.21 -3.78
CA GLY A 86 -15.14 7.25 -4.53
C GLY A 86 -14.46 5.90 -4.74
N ASP A 87 -14.89 4.84 -4.05
CA ASP A 87 -14.35 3.50 -4.27
C ASP A 87 -14.65 3.02 -5.69
N THR A 88 -13.66 2.40 -6.33
CA THR A 88 -13.78 1.90 -7.69
C THR A 88 -13.37 0.45 -7.76
N LEU A 89 -14.08 -0.31 -8.58
CA LEU A 89 -13.76 -1.67 -8.95
C LEU A 89 -13.89 -1.76 -10.48
N LYS A 90 -12.81 -2.13 -11.14
CA LYS A 90 -12.74 -2.18 -12.60
C LYS A 90 -12.06 -3.46 -13.04
N LYS A 91 -12.42 -3.93 -14.22
CA LYS A 91 -11.83 -5.11 -14.86
C LYS A 91 -10.74 -4.65 -15.81
N ASN A 92 -9.58 -5.28 -15.76
CA ASN A 92 -8.57 -5.13 -16.79
C ASN A 92 -9.03 -5.86 -18.06
N GLU A 93 -8.99 -5.19 -19.21
CA GLU A 93 -9.46 -5.78 -20.47
C GLU A 93 -8.52 -6.88 -21.01
N ALA A 94 -7.21 -6.73 -20.82
CA ALA A 94 -6.20 -7.68 -21.26
C ALA A 94 -6.17 -8.95 -20.38
N THR A 95 -6.12 -8.81 -19.06
CA THR A 95 -6.00 -9.95 -18.13
C THR A 95 -7.36 -10.50 -17.67
N SER A 96 -8.45 -9.74 -17.88
CA SER A 96 -9.78 -10.04 -17.33
C SER A 96 -9.83 -10.14 -15.80
N ILE A 97 -8.78 -9.69 -15.10
CA ILE A 97 -8.71 -9.65 -13.64
C ILE A 97 -9.33 -8.34 -13.15
N TYR A 98 -9.97 -8.42 -12.00
CA TYR A 98 -10.56 -7.27 -11.34
C TYR A 98 -9.59 -6.66 -10.34
N SER A 99 -9.44 -5.35 -10.40
CA SER A 99 -8.67 -4.56 -9.44
C SER A 99 -9.53 -3.45 -8.87
N TYR A 100 -9.24 -3.04 -7.66
CA TYR A 100 -10.00 -2.05 -6.92
C TYR A 100 -9.11 -0.94 -6.37
N ILE A 101 -9.73 0.22 -6.16
CA ILE A 101 -9.20 1.29 -5.34
C ILE A 101 -10.26 1.61 -4.28
N LYS A 102 -9.86 1.60 -3.02
CA LYS A 102 -10.70 1.96 -1.88
C LYS A 102 -10.13 3.14 -1.12
N TYR A 103 -10.93 4.15 -0.84
CA TYR A 103 -10.55 5.25 0.02
C TYR A 103 -10.62 4.82 1.48
N ILE A 104 -9.51 5.01 2.19
CA ILE A 104 -9.42 4.71 3.62
C ILE A 104 -9.63 6.02 4.37
N ASN A 105 -10.87 6.24 4.79
CA ASN A 105 -11.25 7.44 5.56
C ASN A 105 -11.15 7.23 7.08
N THR A 106 -10.73 6.04 7.50
CA THR A 106 -10.60 5.67 8.92
C THR A 106 -9.15 5.87 9.37
N PRO A 107 -8.88 6.73 10.37
CA PRO A 107 -7.54 6.88 10.94
C PRO A 107 -7.01 5.57 11.52
N ALA A 108 -5.70 5.33 11.49
CA ALA A 108 -5.10 4.11 12.04
C ALA A 108 -5.43 3.88 13.52
N THR A 109 -5.66 4.95 14.28
CA THR A 109 -6.05 4.88 15.71
C THR A 109 -7.37 4.15 15.95
N LYS A 110 -8.23 4.02 14.93
CA LYS A 110 -9.52 3.32 14.99
C LYS A 110 -9.50 1.97 14.28
N VAL A 111 -8.36 1.56 13.74
CA VAL A 111 -8.20 0.29 13.01
C VAL A 111 -7.57 -0.74 13.95
N ASP A 112 -8.13 -1.94 13.95
CA ASP A 112 -7.53 -3.09 14.62
C ASP A 112 -6.36 -3.64 13.76
N PRO A 113 -5.10 -3.52 14.22
CA PRO A 113 -3.93 -4.00 13.47
C PRO A 113 -3.93 -5.51 13.25
N SER A 114 -4.62 -6.30 14.07
CA SER A 114 -4.68 -7.76 13.89
C SER A 114 -5.37 -8.18 12.60
N THR A 115 -6.23 -7.31 12.06
CA THR A 115 -6.93 -7.50 10.79
C THR A 115 -6.05 -7.17 9.57
N LEU A 116 -4.85 -6.65 9.81
CA LEU A 116 -3.92 -6.22 8.77
C LEU A 116 -2.87 -7.30 8.50
N GLY A 117 -2.64 -7.56 7.23
CA GLY A 117 -1.58 -8.43 6.76
C GLY A 117 -1.22 -8.08 5.33
N SER A 118 0.04 -8.33 4.96
CA SER A 118 0.50 -8.14 3.60
C SER A 118 -0.14 -9.21 2.73
N THR A 119 -0.96 -8.77 1.78
CA THR A 119 -1.29 -9.60 0.63
C THR A 119 -0.51 -9.03 -0.54
N ARG A 120 0.24 -9.86 -1.28
CA ARG A 120 0.93 -9.45 -2.52
C ARG A 120 -0.02 -8.82 -3.55
N GLY A 121 -1.33 -9.06 -3.40
CA GLY A 121 -2.40 -8.47 -4.19
C GLY A 121 -2.92 -7.13 -3.69
N SER A 122 -2.36 -6.49 -2.66
CA SER A 122 -2.78 -5.14 -2.27
C SER A 122 -1.66 -4.29 -1.67
N VAL A 123 -1.82 -2.97 -1.78
CA VAL A 123 -0.93 -1.97 -1.19
C VAL A 123 -1.75 -0.80 -0.67
N ARG A 124 -1.31 -0.19 0.43
CA ARG A 124 -1.85 1.10 0.87
C ARG A 124 -0.96 2.21 0.37
N LEU A 125 -1.58 3.28 -0.09
CA LEU A 125 -0.92 4.44 -0.64
C LEU A 125 -1.39 5.69 0.09
N MET A 126 -0.45 6.55 0.50
CA MET A 126 -0.76 7.92 0.91
C MET A 126 -0.37 8.87 -0.20
N LYS A 127 -1.25 9.82 -0.52
CA LYS A 127 -1.21 10.66 -1.70
C LYS A 127 -1.37 12.13 -1.33
N THR A 128 -0.69 13.01 -2.05
CA THR A 128 -0.90 14.46 -1.91
C THR A 128 -2.24 14.86 -2.54
N PRO A 129 -2.84 16.01 -2.13
CA PRO A 129 -4.16 16.43 -2.63
C PRO A 129 -4.26 16.58 -4.15
N ASN A 130 -3.15 16.91 -4.81
CA ASN A 130 -3.11 17.20 -6.24
C ASN A 130 -2.84 15.95 -7.10
N SER A 131 -2.67 14.78 -6.49
CA SER A 131 -2.39 13.56 -7.23
C SER A 131 -3.69 12.85 -7.63
N GLU A 132 -3.93 12.73 -8.93
CA GLU A 132 -5.16 12.11 -9.42
C GLU A 132 -5.15 10.59 -9.20
N THR A 133 -6.25 10.08 -8.64
CA THR A 133 -6.46 8.63 -8.46
C THR A 133 -6.73 7.91 -9.80
N THR A 134 -7.16 8.64 -10.83
CA THR A 134 -7.39 8.09 -12.18
C THR A 134 -6.09 7.58 -12.80
N ASP A 135 -4.99 8.33 -12.63
CA ASP A 135 -3.67 7.94 -13.09
C ASP A 135 -3.18 6.66 -12.40
N LEU A 136 -3.50 6.50 -11.11
CA LEU A 136 -3.15 5.31 -10.35
C LEU A 136 -3.82 4.06 -10.95
N TRP A 137 -5.10 4.16 -11.34
CA TRP A 137 -5.79 3.06 -12.00
C TRP A 137 -5.11 2.69 -13.31
N GLN A 138 -4.87 3.67 -14.19
CA GLN A 138 -4.27 3.39 -15.50
C GLN A 138 -2.91 2.70 -15.36
N LYS A 139 -2.06 3.18 -14.44
CA LYS A 139 -0.74 2.60 -14.17
C LYS A 139 -0.83 1.17 -13.63
N LEU A 140 -1.65 0.95 -12.61
CA LEU A 140 -1.63 -0.32 -11.87
C LEU A 140 -2.59 -1.37 -12.43
N SER A 141 -3.53 -0.99 -13.30
CA SER A 141 -4.55 -1.91 -13.80
C SER A 141 -3.96 -3.13 -14.51
N ALA A 142 -2.77 -3.00 -15.11
CA ALA A 142 -2.06 -4.09 -15.79
C ALA A 142 -1.33 -5.05 -14.83
N LEU A 143 -1.26 -4.74 -13.53
CA LEU A 143 -0.59 -5.57 -12.55
C LEU A 143 -1.56 -6.59 -11.94
N ASP A 144 -1.18 -7.86 -12.00
CA ASP A 144 -1.90 -8.94 -11.34
C ASP A 144 -1.51 -9.07 -9.85
N TYR A 145 -0.29 -8.66 -9.50
CA TYR A 145 0.25 -8.59 -8.14
C TYR A 145 1.36 -7.54 -8.07
N ILE A 146 1.71 -7.08 -6.87
CA ILE A 146 2.89 -6.22 -6.66
C ILE A 146 4.01 -7.10 -6.13
N SER A 147 4.81 -7.63 -7.06
CA SER A 147 5.73 -8.74 -6.86
C SER A 147 7.20 -8.35 -7.07
N THR A 148 7.47 -7.23 -7.74
CA THR A 148 8.82 -6.76 -8.05
C THR A 148 9.06 -5.35 -7.52
N THR A 149 10.32 -4.94 -7.51
CA THR A 149 10.73 -3.56 -7.23
C THR A 149 10.34 -2.60 -8.36
N ASP A 150 10.24 -3.07 -9.60
CA ASP A 150 9.70 -2.29 -10.73
C ASP A 150 8.23 -1.89 -10.50
N ASP A 151 7.43 -2.77 -9.92
CA ASP A 151 6.04 -2.44 -9.57
C ASP A 151 5.99 -1.29 -8.57
N PHE A 152 6.93 -1.22 -7.62
CA PHE A 152 7.05 -0.09 -6.70
C PHE A 152 7.52 1.18 -7.41
N ARG A 153 8.47 1.09 -8.35
CA ARG A 153 8.86 2.25 -9.17
C ARG A 153 7.66 2.82 -9.91
N LEU A 154 6.82 1.96 -10.48
CA LEU A 154 5.59 2.35 -11.16
C LEU A 154 4.58 3.02 -10.21
N ILE A 155 4.37 2.46 -9.02
CA ILE A 155 3.49 3.03 -7.98
C ILE A 155 3.97 4.42 -7.54
N LEU A 156 5.29 4.59 -7.39
CA LEU A 156 5.92 5.77 -6.81
C LEU A 156 6.38 6.80 -7.86
N SER A 157 6.08 6.56 -9.14
CA SER A 157 6.59 7.34 -10.28
C SER A 157 6.15 8.80 -10.30
N ASP A 158 5.07 9.15 -9.58
CA ASP A 158 4.55 10.51 -9.48
C ASP A 158 5.32 11.37 -8.45
N ASN A 159 6.23 10.74 -7.70
CA ASN A 159 6.98 11.32 -6.60
C ASN A 159 6.08 11.99 -5.55
N ALA A 160 4.78 11.76 -5.56
CA ALA A 160 3.77 12.37 -4.71
C ALA A 160 3.05 11.31 -3.87
N THR A 161 3.42 10.05 -4.03
CA THR A 161 2.84 8.90 -3.36
C THR A 161 3.83 8.27 -2.38
N LEU A 162 3.33 7.81 -1.24
CA LEU A 162 4.01 6.90 -0.31
C LEU A 162 3.33 5.55 -0.40
N SER A 163 4.11 4.47 -0.53
CA SER A 163 3.61 3.10 -0.40
C SER A 163 3.78 2.61 1.03
N ILE A 164 2.76 1.94 1.56
CA ILE A 164 2.75 1.37 2.91
C ILE A 164 2.36 -0.10 2.86
N ARG A 165 3.12 -0.91 3.57
CA ARG A 165 2.86 -2.34 3.77
C ARG A 165 2.90 -2.69 5.25
N PHE A 166 2.06 -3.65 5.63
CA PHE A 166 1.93 -4.16 6.99
C PHE A 166 2.26 -5.64 7.00
N PHE A 167 3.13 -6.05 7.90
CA PHE A 167 3.56 -7.43 8.07
C PHE A 167 3.19 -7.86 9.48
N ASN A 168 2.44 -8.95 9.56
CA ASN A 168 2.08 -9.59 10.81
C ASN A 168 2.54 -11.04 10.72
N GLY A 169 3.83 -11.26 10.99
CA GLY A 169 4.45 -12.57 10.99
C GLY A 169 4.31 -13.26 12.35
N GLU A 170 4.72 -14.53 12.42
CA GLU A 170 4.65 -15.29 13.68
C GLU A 170 5.61 -14.78 14.75
N THR A 171 6.75 -14.21 14.35
CA THR A 171 7.83 -13.80 15.25
C THR A 171 8.12 -12.30 15.22
N TYR A 172 7.48 -11.55 14.32
CA TYR A 172 7.66 -10.11 14.17
C TYR A 172 6.43 -9.42 13.58
N GLY A 173 6.26 -8.15 13.92
CA GLY A 173 5.40 -7.23 13.20
C GLY A 173 6.21 -6.09 12.59
N ALA A 174 5.88 -5.72 11.37
CA ALA A 174 6.56 -4.61 10.71
C ALA A 174 5.62 -3.75 9.88
N ILE A 175 5.98 -2.48 9.75
CA ILE A 175 5.32 -1.54 8.86
C ILE A 175 6.39 -0.91 7.99
N GLN A 176 6.30 -1.13 6.69
CA GLN A 176 7.24 -0.58 5.72
C GLN A 176 6.60 0.57 4.96
N LEU A 177 7.37 1.64 4.81
CA LEU A 177 7.07 2.78 3.96
C LEU A 177 8.13 2.86 2.87
N ILE A 178 7.70 3.05 1.63
CA ILE A 178 8.60 3.24 0.49
C ILE A 178 8.16 4.50 -0.25
N CYS A 179 9.11 5.38 -0.54
CA CYS A 179 8.84 6.59 -1.30
C CYS A 179 10.07 7.14 -2.00
N HIS A 180 9.86 8.15 -2.84
CA HIS A 180 10.95 8.83 -3.53
C HIS A 180 11.84 9.60 -2.54
N SER A 181 13.17 9.53 -2.73
CA SER A 181 14.20 10.09 -1.85
C SER A 181 14.16 11.61 -1.76
N LYS A 182 13.54 12.31 -2.73
CA LYS A 182 13.26 13.76 -2.65
C LYS A 182 12.54 14.21 -1.36
N HIS A 183 11.84 13.30 -0.69
CA HIS A 183 11.14 13.57 0.56
C HIS A 183 12.06 13.47 1.79
N LYS A 184 13.30 13.00 1.61
CA LYS A 184 14.39 13.11 2.58
C LYS A 184 14.68 14.60 2.73
N LYS A 185 14.43 15.18 3.92
CA LYS A 185 14.96 16.51 4.21
C LYS A 185 16.48 16.43 4.21
N THR A 186 17.11 17.05 3.22
CA THR A 186 18.52 17.42 3.28
C THR A 186 18.64 18.57 4.27
N SER A 187 18.88 18.26 5.54
CA SER A 187 19.39 19.25 6.48
C SER A 187 20.82 19.58 6.06
N TYR A 188 21.01 20.72 5.41
CA TYR A 188 22.29 21.43 5.35
C TYR A 188 22.41 22.33 6.57
#